data_AF-L0FTL6-F1
#
_entry.id   AF-L0FTL6-F1
#
_cell.length_a   1.000
_cell.length_b   1.000
_cell.length_c   1.000
_cell.angle_alpha   90.00
_cell.angle_beta   90.00
_cell.angle_gamma   90.00
#
_symmetry.space_group_name_H-M   'P 1'
#
loop_
_entity.id
_entity.type
_entity.pdbx_description
1 polymer ?
#
loop_
_entity_poly.entity_id
_entity_poly.type
_entity_poly.pdbx_seq_one_letter_code
_entity_poly.pdbx_strand_id
1 'polypeptide(L)'
;MKIVVISECKAREMIVINKILQFQPRTVVVQPTFGKKKKKRSVEMLIKRLLTKFRYQRLKRKIAEKGIEHPDILNRVPFDAQKLNAPEGVEFLKRLSPDLLITCRAPLLSNEITQIAKIATINIHYGIAPEYRGNDTLFWALYHKDYQHIGGTIHHISQGVDTGNILARAYPALAADDDETSVDIKTSTLLGEALYSYLQKLSQARQPILGVIQHSKGTNYRAKDRTVQKSLTMLFRNMIGKATIPLQNQKVETHFDEESISIFA
;
A
#
# COMPACT_ATOMS: atom_id res chain seq x y z
N MET A 1 4.04 4.01 -22.28
CA MET A 1 4.30 4.43 -20.89
C MET A 1 5.18 3.42 -20.20
N LYS A 2 6.37 3.82 -19.76
CA LYS A 2 7.33 3.02 -19.00
C LYS A 2 7.03 3.14 -17.51
N ILE A 3 6.60 2.03 -16.91
CA ILE A 3 6.26 1.96 -15.48
C ILE A 3 7.42 1.33 -14.72
N VAL A 4 7.83 1.97 -13.63
CA VAL A 4 8.74 1.40 -12.64
C VAL A 4 8.01 1.33 -11.31
N VAL A 5 8.08 0.17 -10.65
CA VAL A 5 7.49 -0.05 -9.33
C VAL A 5 8.60 -0.25 -8.31
N ILE A 6 8.54 0.44 -7.17
CA ILE A 6 9.39 0.18 -6.01
C ILE A 6 8.54 -0.53 -4.96
N SER A 7 8.82 -1.81 -4.71
CA SER A 7 8.06 -2.60 -3.75
C SER A 7 8.85 -3.74 -3.15
N GLU A 8 8.63 -4.02 -1.86
CA GLU A 8 9.16 -5.22 -1.19
C GLU A 8 8.61 -6.55 -1.76
N CYS A 9 7.57 -6.51 -2.60
CA CYS A 9 6.93 -7.68 -3.20
C CYS A 9 6.44 -8.71 -2.16
N LYS A 10 5.82 -8.28 -1.05
CA LYS A 10 5.14 -9.22 -0.13
C LYS A 10 3.80 -9.61 -0.71
N ALA A 11 3.22 -10.67 -0.15
CA ALA A 11 1.98 -11.29 -0.62
C ALA A 11 0.86 -10.27 -0.93
N ARG A 12 0.70 -9.27 -0.07
CA ARG A 12 -0.27 -8.20 -0.29
C ARG A 12 0.02 -7.34 -1.51
N GLU A 13 1.25 -6.83 -1.62
CA GLU A 13 1.61 -5.94 -2.71
C GLU A 13 1.57 -6.66 -4.07
N MET A 14 1.80 -7.97 -4.08
CA MET A 14 1.69 -8.79 -5.29
C MET A 14 0.29 -8.73 -5.92
N ILE A 15 -0.77 -8.52 -5.15
CA ILE A 15 -2.15 -8.35 -5.66
C ILE A 15 -2.22 -7.10 -6.54
N VAL A 16 -1.69 -5.97 -6.05
CA VAL A 16 -1.66 -4.70 -6.79
C VAL A 16 -0.66 -4.77 -7.95
N ILE A 17 0.53 -5.35 -7.74
CA ILE A 17 1.54 -5.53 -8.79
C ILE A 17 1.00 -6.37 -9.94
N ASN A 18 0.16 -7.37 -9.67
CA ASN A 18 -0.51 -8.14 -10.71
C ASN A 18 -1.31 -7.26 -11.66
N LYS A 19 -2.11 -6.34 -11.12
CA LYS A 19 -2.89 -5.39 -11.93
C LYS A 19 -2.00 -4.47 -12.76
N ILE A 20 -0.86 -4.03 -12.20
CA ILE A 20 0.12 -3.23 -12.96
C ILE A 20 0.72 -4.05 -14.12
N LEU A 21 1.06 -5.32 -13.88
CA LEU A 21 1.64 -6.19 -14.90
C LEU A 21 0.63 -6.59 -15.98
N GLN A 22 -0.65 -6.77 -15.62
CA GLN A 22 -1.73 -6.96 -16.59
C GLN A 22 -1.91 -5.74 -17.50
N PHE A 23 -1.73 -4.53 -16.97
CA PHE A 23 -1.77 -3.30 -17.77
C PHE A 23 -0.50 -3.09 -18.61
N GLN A 24 0.68 -3.30 -18.01
CA GLN A 24 1.98 -3.12 -18.64
C GLN A 24 2.93 -4.28 -18.27
N PRO A 25 2.98 -5.35 -19.09
CA PRO A 25 3.79 -6.53 -18.81
C PRO A 25 5.30 -6.26 -18.74
N ARG A 26 5.78 -5.17 -19.37
CA ARG A 26 7.20 -4.76 -19.34
C ARG A 26 7.57 -3.91 -18.12
N THR A 27 6.69 -3.77 -17.13
CA THR A 27 6.97 -3.05 -15.89
C THR A 27 8.23 -3.57 -15.22
N VAL A 28 9.13 -2.67 -14.83
CA VAL A 28 10.31 -3.01 -14.03
C VAL A 28 9.94 -2.89 -12.55
N VAL A 29 10.21 -3.94 -11.78
CA VAL A 29 9.96 -3.93 -10.32
C VAL A 29 11.29 -3.92 -9.60
N VAL A 30 11.64 -2.77 -9.03
CA VAL A 30 12.79 -2.60 -8.15
C VAL A 30 12.38 -3.09 -6.76
N GLN A 31 13.00 -4.17 -6.30
CA GLN A 31 12.71 -4.78 -5.02
C GLN A 31 13.76 -4.35 -3.97
N PRO A 32 13.41 -3.47 -3.01
CA PRO A 32 14.31 -3.12 -1.93
C PRO A 32 14.62 -4.35 -1.09
N THR A 33 15.91 -4.59 -0.87
CA THR A 33 16.43 -5.66 -0.02
C THR A 33 17.01 -5.05 1.24
N PHE A 34 16.73 -5.68 2.38
CA PHE A 34 17.18 -5.21 3.69
C PHE A 34 18.20 -6.21 4.25
N GLY A 35 19.42 -5.73 4.49
CA GLY A 35 20.46 -6.54 5.12
C GLY A 35 20.08 -7.04 6.52
N LYS A 36 20.68 -8.16 6.93
CA LYS A 36 20.52 -8.71 8.29
C LYS A 36 21.22 -7.80 9.30
N LYS A 37 20.52 -6.83 9.90
CA LYS A 37 21.07 -6.07 11.04
C LYS A 37 21.17 -6.98 12.27
N LYS A 38 22.32 -6.99 12.94
CA LYS A 38 22.48 -7.57 14.29
C LYS A 38 21.60 -6.78 15.27
N LYS A 39 20.36 -7.23 15.48
CA LYS A 39 19.44 -6.62 16.46
C LYS A 39 19.65 -7.26 17.83
N LYS A 40 19.65 -6.46 18.90
CA LYS A 40 19.64 -6.94 20.29
C LYS A 40 18.49 -7.94 20.47
N ARG A 41 18.70 -9.09 21.13
CA ARG A 41 17.64 -10.10 21.32
C ARG A 41 16.85 -9.76 22.59
N SER A 42 15.77 -8.99 22.48
CA SER A 42 14.80 -8.85 23.57
C SER A 42 13.62 -9.81 23.40
N VAL A 43 13.03 -10.25 24.51
CA VAL A 43 11.83 -11.11 24.52
C VAL A 43 10.70 -10.45 23.73
N GLU A 44 10.47 -9.15 23.94
CA GLU A 44 9.46 -8.38 23.21
C GLU A 44 9.68 -8.43 21.69
N MET A 45 10.92 -8.29 21.21
CA MET A 45 11.20 -8.39 19.78
C MET A 45 11.00 -9.81 19.23
N LEU A 46 11.27 -10.84 20.03
CA LEU A 46 10.98 -12.22 19.64
C LEU A 46 9.48 -12.43 19.48
N ILE A 47 8.67 -11.95 20.43
CA ILE A 47 7.20 -12.00 20.37
C ILE A 47 6.70 -11.21 19.14
N LYS A 48 7.16 -9.98 18.94
CA LYS A 48 6.79 -9.17 17.77
C LYS A 48 7.09 -9.89 16.46
N ARG A 49 8.27 -10.52 16.35
CA ARG A 49 8.66 -11.31 15.17
C ARG A 49 7.73 -12.51 14.96
N LEU A 50 7.36 -13.22 16.02
CA LEU A 50 6.44 -14.34 15.94
C LEU A 50 5.05 -13.90 15.48
N LEU A 51 4.51 -12.83 16.08
CA LEU A 51 3.22 -12.24 15.70
C LEU A 51 3.20 -11.79 14.23
N THR A 52 4.26 -11.09 13.77
CA THR A 52 4.39 -10.70 12.36
C THR A 52 4.44 -11.93 11.45
N LYS A 53 5.22 -12.96 11.82
CA LYS A 53 5.32 -14.20 11.02
C LYS A 53 3.97 -14.90 10.91
N PHE A 54 3.25 -15.03 12.03
CA PHE A 54 1.93 -15.65 12.08
C PHE A 54 0.93 -14.90 11.19
N ARG A 55 0.84 -13.57 11.32
CA ARG A 55 -0.02 -12.72 10.48
C ARG A 55 0.30 -12.88 8.99
N TYR A 56 1.59 -12.87 8.65
CA TYR A 56 2.03 -13.04 7.26
C TYR A 56 1.68 -14.42 6.70
N GLN A 57 1.81 -15.49 7.49
CA GLN A 57 1.41 -16.84 7.07
C GLN A 57 -0.11 -16.95 6.89
N ARG A 58 -0.90 -16.37 7.79
CA ARG A 58 -2.37 -16.31 7.67
C ARG A 58 -2.80 -15.56 6.41
N LEU A 59 -2.14 -14.44 6.09
CA LEU A 59 -2.34 -13.69 4.85
C LEU A 59 -2.07 -14.56 3.62
N LYS A 60 -0.89 -15.18 3.53
CA LYS A 60 -0.55 -16.06 2.41
C LYS A 60 -1.56 -17.20 2.24
N ARG A 61 -2.01 -17.80 3.34
CA ARG A 61 -2.99 -18.88 3.31
C ARG A 61 -4.34 -18.38 2.79
N LYS A 62 -4.89 -17.28 3.32
CA LYS A 62 -6.16 -16.71 2.86
C LYS A 62 -6.12 -16.25 1.40
N ILE A 63 -4.99 -15.74 0.92
CA ILE A 63 -4.79 -15.39 -0.50
C ILE A 63 -4.90 -16.65 -1.36
N ALA A 64 -4.23 -17.74 -0.97
CA ALA A 64 -4.29 -19.01 -1.69
C ALA A 64 -5.71 -19.64 -1.64
N GLU A 65 -6.38 -19.61 -0.49
CA GLU A 65 -7.78 -20.06 -0.33
C GLU A 65 -8.75 -19.30 -1.25
N LYS A 66 -8.45 -18.03 -1.54
CA LYS A 66 -9.24 -17.20 -2.48
C LYS A 66 -8.86 -17.39 -3.95
N GLY A 67 -7.88 -18.25 -4.27
CA GLY A 67 -7.40 -18.44 -5.64
C GLY A 67 -6.73 -17.21 -6.24
N ILE A 68 -6.24 -16.28 -5.41
CA ILE A 68 -5.57 -15.07 -5.90
C ILE A 68 -4.15 -15.45 -6.32
N GLU A 69 -3.92 -15.46 -7.63
CA GLU A 69 -2.61 -15.75 -8.20
C GLU A 69 -1.63 -14.60 -7.97
N HIS A 70 -0.37 -14.94 -7.71
CA HIS A 70 0.73 -13.99 -7.70
C HIS A 70 1.50 -14.10 -9.02
N PRO A 71 1.71 -12.98 -9.72
CA PRO A 71 2.40 -13.00 -11.00
C PRO A 71 3.88 -13.31 -10.81
N ASP A 72 4.44 -14.01 -11.78
CA ASP A 72 5.88 -14.01 -11.99
C ASP A 72 6.32 -12.65 -12.53
N ILE A 73 7.27 -12.04 -11.83
CA ILE A 73 7.80 -10.73 -12.22
C ILE A 73 9.05 -10.95 -13.07
N LEU A 74 8.90 -10.88 -14.39
CA LEU A 74 9.99 -11.08 -15.34
C LEU A 74 11.14 -10.07 -15.13
N ASN A 75 10.81 -8.79 -14.92
CA ASN A 75 11.79 -7.70 -14.77
C ASN A 75 11.96 -7.28 -13.30
N ARG A 76 12.24 -8.25 -12.42
CA ARG A 76 12.49 -7.98 -11.00
C ARG A 76 13.97 -7.67 -10.75
N VAL A 77 14.25 -6.51 -10.16
CA VAL A 77 15.62 -6.06 -9.85
C VAL A 77 15.78 -5.87 -8.34
N PRO A 78 16.47 -6.77 -7.63
CA PRO A 78 16.84 -6.55 -6.24
C PRO A 78 17.77 -5.34 -6.11
N PHE A 79 17.52 -4.48 -5.12
CA PHE A 79 18.35 -3.30 -4.86
C PHE A 79 18.55 -3.11 -3.36
N ASP A 80 19.74 -2.69 -2.89
CA ASP A 80 19.96 -2.42 -1.46
C ASP A 80 19.15 -1.20 -1.03
N ALA A 81 18.20 -1.40 -0.11
CA ALA A 81 17.33 -0.33 0.36
C ALA A 81 18.09 0.84 0.99
N GLN A 82 19.29 0.61 1.54
CA GLN A 82 20.13 1.66 2.14
C GLN A 82 20.81 2.54 1.09
N LYS A 83 20.99 2.03 -0.14
CA LYS A 83 21.62 2.75 -1.25
C LYS A 83 20.60 3.39 -2.18
N LEU A 84 19.30 3.17 -1.97
CA LEU A 84 18.27 3.65 -2.88
C LEU A 84 18.28 5.17 -3.01
N ASN A 85 18.39 5.89 -1.89
CA ASN A 85 18.51 7.35 -1.83
C ASN A 85 19.95 7.86 -2.01
N ALA A 86 20.94 6.98 -2.16
CA ALA A 86 22.31 7.36 -2.43
C ALA A 86 22.49 7.68 -3.93
N PRO A 87 23.55 8.39 -4.34
CA PRO A 87 23.77 8.76 -5.74
C PRO A 87 23.67 7.57 -6.71
N GLU A 88 24.14 6.38 -6.32
CA GLU A 88 24.08 5.21 -7.19
C GLU A 88 22.65 4.70 -7.41
N GLY A 89 21.79 4.80 -6.39
CA GLY A 89 20.38 4.43 -6.47
C GLY A 89 19.56 5.43 -7.28
N VAL A 90 19.84 6.72 -7.10
CA VAL A 90 19.28 7.80 -7.92
C VAL A 90 19.63 7.57 -9.39
N GLU A 91 20.92 7.41 -9.71
CA GLU A 91 21.39 7.22 -11.08
C GLU A 91 20.85 5.92 -11.70
N PHE A 92 20.73 4.85 -10.90
CA PHE A 92 20.06 3.62 -11.33
C PHE A 92 18.61 3.88 -11.76
N LEU A 93 17.82 4.59 -10.94
CA LEU A 93 16.43 4.90 -11.26
C LEU A 93 16.30 5.87 -12.45
N LYS A 94 17.21 6.86 -12.59
CA LYS A 94 17.25 7.77 -13.75
C LYS A 94 17.49 7.01 -15.07
N ARG A 95 18.40 6.03 -15.07
CA ARG A 95 18.65 5.16 -16.25
C ARG A 95 17.45 4.31 -16.63
N LEU A 96 16.56 4.00 -15.68
CA LEU A 96 15.28 3.37 -16.01
C LEU A 96 14.33 4.34 -16.72
N SER A 97 14.55 5.65 -16.68
CA SER A 97 13.76 6.68 -17.37
C SER A 97 12.24 6.45 -17.29
N PRO A 98 11.67 6.28 -16.07
CA PRO A 98 10.24 6.02 -15.91
C PRO A 98 9.39 7.18 -16.42
N ASP A 99 8.29 6.85 -17.09
CA ASP A 99 7.20 7.80 -17.29
C ASP A 99 6.36 7.89 -16.01
N LEU A 100 6.12 6.75 -15.35
CA LEU A 100 5.40 6.63 -14.07
C LEU A 100 6.22 5.82 -13.08
N LEU A 101 6.40 6.38 -11.88
CA LEU A 101 7.00 5.68 -10.74
C LEU A 101 5.91 5.37 -9.69
N ILE A 102 5.79 4.11 -9.29
CA ILE A 102 4.78 3.67 -8.32
C ILE A 102 5.49 3.11 -7.10
N THR A 103 5.15 3.57 -5.90
CA THR A 103 5.60 2.97 -4.65
C THR A 103 4.49 2.14 -4.02
N CYS A 104 4.82 0.92 -3.58
CA CYS A 104 3.91 0.08 -2.83
C CYS A 104 4.72 -0.66 -1.77
N ARG A 105 4.64 -0.21 -0.51
CA ARG A 105 5.53 -0.67 0.58
C ARG A 105 7.02 -0.48 0.20
N ALA A 106 7.42 0.78 0.12
CA ALA A 106 8.78 1.23 -0.18
C ALA A 106 9.40 1.96 1.02
N PRO A 107 10.74 2.07 1.11
CA PRO A 107 11.37 3.03 2.02
C PRO A 107 10.98 4.47 1.65
N LEU A 108 11.15 5.40 2.59
CA LEU A 108 10.99 6.83 2.29
C LEU A 108 12.00 7.24 1.21
N LEU A 109 11.51 7.82 0.12
CA LEU A 109 12.32 8.22 -1.03
C LEU A 109 12.74 9.68 -0.90
N SER A 110 13.93 10.01 -1.39
CA SER A 110 14.39 11.40 -1.49
C SER A 110 13.57 12.18 -2.52
N ASN A 111 13.52 13.51 -2.37
CA ASN A 111 12.85 14.38 -3.35
C ASN A 111 13.39 14.15 -4.76
N GLU A 112 14.71 13.96 -4.90
CA GLU A 112 15.34 13.67 -6.19
C GLU A 112 14.71 12.44 -6.86
N ILE A 113 14.53 11.34 -6.14
CA ILE A 113 13.87 10.14 -6.70
C ILE A 113 12.42 10.40 -7.06
N THR A 114 11.69 11.09 -6.19
CA THR A 114 10.25 11.34 -6.41
C THR A 114 9.97 12.20 -7.65
N GLN A 115 11.00 12.90 -8.16
CA GLN A 115 10.92 13.74 -9.35
C GLN A 115 11.52 13.09 -10.62
N ILE A 116 12.05 11.86 -10.54
CA ILE A 116 12.65 11.17 -11.70
C ILE A 116 11.61 10.84 -12.78
N ALA A 117 10.38 10.51 -12.38
CA ALA A 117 9.34 10.11 -13.32
C ALA A 117 8.86 11.31 -14.15
N LYS A 118 8.76 11.12 -15.47
CA LYS A 118 8.40 12.20 -16.40
C LYS A 118 6.96 12.71 -16.21
N ILE A 119 6.04 11.82 -15.83
CA ILE A 119 4.61 12.13 -15.68
C ILE A 119 4.24 12.25 -14.21
N ALA A 120 4.44 11.19 -13.42
CA ALA A 120 4.04 11.21 -12.02
C ALA A 120 4.81 10.19 -11.18
N THR A 121 4.88 10.48 -9.89
CA THR A 121 5.26 9.52 -8.85
C THR A 121 4.11 9.38 -7.87
N ILE A 122 3.56 8.17 -7.77
CA ILE A 122 2.40 7.87 -6.92
C ILE A 122 2.72 6.79 -5.90
N ASN A 123 2.00 6.79 -4.78
CA ASN A 123 2.08 5.79 -3.73
C ASN A 123 0.74 5.07 -3.56
N ILE A 124 0.83 3.76 -3.33
CA ILE A 124 -0.29 2.90 -2.96
C ILE A 124 -0.24 2.69 -1.44
N HIS A 125 -1.10 3.43 -0.74
CA HIS A 125 -1.16 3.46 0.72
C HIS A 125 -2.33 2.62 1.25
N TYR A 126 -2.10 1.87 2.33
CA TYR A 126 -3.10 0.99 2.97
C TYR A 126 -3.74 1.69 4.17
N GLY A 127 -4.16 2.94 3.97
CA GLY A 127 -4.95 3.72 4.91
C GLY A 127 -5.74 4.78 4.16
N ILE A 128 -6.84 5.23 4.73
CA ILE A 128 -7.58 6.39 4.23
C ILE A 128 -6.82 7.65 4.65
N ALA A 129 -6.17 8.31 3.69
CA ALA A 129 -5.51 9.59 3.92
C ALA A 129 -6.51 10.74 3.75
N PRO A 130 -6.41 11.85 4.51
CA PRO A 130 -5.34 12.18 5.48
C PRO A 130 -5.44 11.53 6.87
N GLU A 131 -6.51 10.81 7.18
CA GLU A 131 -6.89 10.39 8.54
C GLU A 131 -5.90 9.38 9.15
N TYR A 132 -5.50 8.38 8.36
CA TYR A 132 -4.59 7.30 8.74
C TYR A 132 -3.38 7.25 7.83
N ARG A 133 -2.27 7.84 8.27
CA ARG A 133 -0.99 7.91 7.52
C ARG A 133 0.08 7.06 8.18
N GLY A 134 1.07 6.65 7.40
CA GLY A 134 2.24 5.91 7.88
C GLY A 134 2.02 4.39 7.92
N ASN A 135 2.32 3.79 9.07
CA ASN A 135 2.49 2.33 9.19
C ASN A 135 1.28 1.66 9.84
N ASP A 136 0.97 0.45 9.39
CA ASP A 136 -0.07 -0.41 9.98
C ASP A 136 -1.45 0.28 10.04
N THR A 137 -1.78 1.15 9.08
CA THR A 137 -2.95 2.04 9.12
C THR A 137 -4.30 1.32 9.10
N LEU A 138 -4.44 0.23 8.33
CA LEU A 138 -5.61 -0.66 8.45
C LEU A 138 -5.79 -1.20 9.88
N PHE A 139 -4.69 -1.58 10.55
CA PHE A 139 -4.76 -2.03 11.94
C PHE A 139 -5.22 -0.92 12.87
N TRP A 140 -4.76 0.32 12.68
CA TRP A 140 -5.16 1.44 13.52
C TRP A 140 -6.64 1.79 13.37
N ALA A 141 -7.16 1.86 12.14
CA ALA A 141 -8.58 2.07 11.91
C ALA A 141 -9.43 0.98 12.58
N LEU A 142 -9.06 -0.30 12.40
CA LEU A 142 -9.71 -1.41 13.09
C LEU A 142 -9.57 -1.30 14.62
N TYR A 143 -8.40 -0.90 15.12
CA TYR A 143 -8.10 -0.85 16.56
C TYR A 143 -8.96 0.21 17.25
N HIS A 144 -9.09 1.38 16.61
CA HIS A 144 -9.93 2.49 17.05
C HIS A 144 -11.42 2.30 16.76
N LYS A 145 -11.82 1.21 16.08
CA LYS A 145 -13.20 0.94 15.64
C LYS A 145 -13.74 2.04 14.71
N ASP A 146 -12.85 2.66 13.95
CA ASP A 146 -13.17 3.70 12.98
C ASP A 146 -13.39 3.07 11.60
N TYR A 147 -14.48 2.32 11.51
CA TYR A 147 -14.74 1.42 10.38
C TYR A 147 -14.90 2.15 9.04
N GLN A 148 -15.43 3.38 9.07
CA GLN A 148 -15.56 4.25 7.90
C GLN A 148 -14.21 4.66 7.27
N HIS A 149 -13.11 4.60 8.04
CA HIS A 149 -11.76 4.92 7.56
C HIS A 149 -10.89 3.67 7.35
N ILE A 150 -11.52 2.49 7.24
CA ILE A 150 -10.85 1.28 6.77
C ILE A 150 -10.79 1.32 5.25
N GLY A 151 -9.57 1.22 4.71
CA GLY A 151 -9.36 1.19 3.27
C GLY A 151 -7.96 1.60 2.87
N GLY A 152 -7.81 2.07 1.64
CA GLY A 152 -6.55 2.49 1.05
C GLY A 152 -6.68 3.74 0.19
N THR A 153 -5.55 4.37 -0.09
CA THR A 153 -5.47 5.60 -0.88
C THR A 153 -4.39 5.47 -1.95
N ILE A 154 -4.70 5.88 -3.16
CA ILE A 154 -3.71 6.15 -4.22
C ILE A 154 -3.50 7.65 -4.23
N HIS A 155 -2.26 8.10 -4.05
CA HIS A 155 -1.94 9.52 -3.98
C HIS A 155 -0.58 9.83 -4.59
N HIS A 156 -0.37 11.07 -5.02
CA HIS A 156 0.96 11.57 -5.39
C HIS A 156 1.89 11.57 -4.18
N ILE A 157 3.20 11.45 -4.39
CA ILE A 157 4.17 11.67 -3.32
C ILE A 157 4.42 13.18 -3.15
N SER A 158 4.46 13.63 -1.90
CA SER A 158 4.89 14.99 -1.52
C SER A 158 5.90 14.92 -0.37
N GLN A 159 6.38 16.06 0.13
CA GLN A 159 7.42 16.10 1.17
C GLN A 159 7.04 15.39 2.48
N GLY A 160 5.74 15.21 2.76
CA GLY A 160 5.24 14.52 3.95
C GLY A 160 4.83 13.07 3.69
N VAL A 161 4.77 12.28 4.78
CA VAL A 161 4.26 10.91 4.74
C VAL A 161 2.77 10.93 4.45
N ASP A 162 2.41 10.36 3.29
CA ASP A 162 1.05 10.19 2.78
C ASP A 162 0.24 11.50 2.69
N THR A 163 0.90 12.62 2.33
CA THR A 163 0.28 13.96 2.28
C THR A 163 0.04 14.51 0.87
N GLY A 164 0.38 13.78 -0.19
CA GLY A 164 0.21 14.29 -1.56
C GLY A 164 -1.23 14.18 -2.07
N ASN A 165 -1.52 14.84 -3.18
CA ASN A 165 -2.87 14.88 -3.71
C ASN A 165 -3.43 13.48 -3.99
N ILE A 166 -4.69 13.29 -3.64
CA ILE A 166 -5.38 12.01 -3.71
C ILE A 166 -5.93 11.79 -5.12
N LEU A 167 -5.63 10.62 -5.67
CA LEU A 167 -6.12 10.15 -6.96
C LEU A 167 -7.32 9.22 -6.77
N ALA A 168 -7.28 8.35 -5.77
CA ALA A 168 -8.41 7.51 -5.41
C ALA A 168 -8.38 7.07 -3.95
N ARG A 169 -9.56 6.77 -3.41
CA ARG A 169 -9.74 6.08 -2.14
C ARG A 169 -10.58 4.83 -2.36
N ALA A 170 -10.15 3.73 -1.74
CA ALA A 170 -10.78 2.43 -1.84
C ALA A 170 -11.24 1.99 -0.46
N TYR A 171 -12.55 1.81 -0.30
CA TYR A 171 -13.21 1.38 0.92
C TYR A 171 -13.74 -0.06 0.70
N PRO A 172 -13.12 -1.09 1.29
CA PRO A 172 -13.57 -2.46 1.11
C PRO A 172 -14.93 -2.71 1.77
N ALA A 173 -15.67 -3.69 1.27
CA ALA A 173 -16.86 -4.18 1.95
C ALA A 173 -16.47 -4.85 3.28
N LEU A 174 -17.18 -4.52 4.35
CA LEU A 174 -16.95 -5.07 5.69
C LEU A 174 -18.07 -6.03 6.07
N ALA A 175 -17.67 -7.15 6.69
CA ALA A 175 -18.55 -8.19 7.21
C ALA A 175 -18.23 -8.48 8.68
N ALA A 176 -19.20 -9.04 9.41
CA ALA A 176 -19.09 -9.26 10.85
C ALA A 176 -17.92 -10.17 11.26
N ASP A 177 -17.51 -11.09 10.38
CA ASP A 177 -16.43 -12.06 10.57
C ASP A 177 -15.08 -11.60 9.97
N ASP A 178 -15.01 -10.37 9.45
CA ASP A 178 -13.77 -9.84 8.93
C ASP A 178 -12.71 -9.68 10.02
N ASP A 179 -11.45 -9.88 9.62
CA ASP A 179 -10.28 -9.62 10.42
C ASP A 179 -9.30 -8.73 9.66
N GLU A 180 -8.21 -8.34 10.32
CA GLU A 180 -7.15 -7.55 9.69
C GLU A 180 -6.68 -8.18 8.37
N THR A 181 -6.66 -9.51 8.24
CA THR A 181 -6.19 -10.20 7.04
C THR A 181 -7.20 -10.17 5.89
N SER A 182 -8.49 -10.40 6.14
CA SER A 182 -9.51 -10.32 5.09
C SER A 182 -9.70 -8.89 4.60
N VAL A 183 -9.68 -7.92 5.51
CA VAL A 183 -9.70 -6.48 5.18
C VAL A 183 -8.50 -6.11 4.31
N ASP A 184 -7.30 -6.60 4.64
CA ASP A 184 -6.07 -6.36 3.87
C ASP A 184 -6.20 -6.88 2.42
N ILE A 185 -6.71 -8.09 2.23
CA ILE A 185 -6.94 -8.68 0.90
C ILE A 185 -8.00 -7.89 0.11
N LYS A 186 -9.14 -7.57 0.74
CA LYS A 186 -10.21 -6.80 0.10
C LYS A 186 -9.72 -5.41 -0.32
N THR A 187 -9.00 -4.72 0.56
CA THR A 187 -8.40 -3.41 0.29
C THR A 187 -7.40 -3.49 -0.87
N SER A 188 -6.52 -4.50 -0.87
CA SER A 188 -5.52 -4.68 -1.93
C SER A 188 -6.14 -4.91 -3.29
N THR A 189 -7.20 -5.71 -3.33
CA THR A 189 -7.95 -6.00 -4.56
C THR A 189 -8.54 -4.71 -5.11
N LEU A 190 -9.24 -3.95 -4.25
CA LEU A 190 -9.92 -2.73 -4.64
C LEU A 190 -8.95 -1.60 -5.05
N LEU A 191 -7.80 -1.47 -4.35
CA LEU A 191 -6.70 -0.61 -4.78
C LEU A 191 -6.12 -1.01 -6.13
N GLY A 192 -6.02 -2.31 -6.42
CA GLY A 192 -5.58 -2.83 -7.69
C GLY A 192 -6.50 -2.42 -8.85
N GLU A 193 -7.82 -2.52 -8.66
CA GLU A 193 -8.80 -2.09 -9.67
C GLU A 193 -8.81 -0.56 -9.86
N ALA A 194 -8.76 0.20 -8.76
CA ALA A 194 -8.67 1.66 -8.82
C ALA A 194 -7.39 2.11 -9.54
N LEU A 195 -6.26 1.43 -9.26
CA LEU A 195 -4.99 1.70 -9.94
C LEU A 195 -5.06 1.36 -11.43
N TYR A 196 -5.67 0.23 -11.79
CA TYR A 196 -5.84 -0.13 -13.21
C TYR A 196 -6.63 0.94 -13.97
N SER A 197 -7.72 1.42 -13.38
CA SER A 197 -8.55 2.51 -13.94
C SER A 197 -7.75 3.81 -14.10
N TYR A 198 -6.97 4.18 -13.07
CA TYR A 198 -6.05 5.31 -13.15
C TYR A 198 -5.02 5.16 -14.28
N LEU A 199 -4.43 3.96 -14.45
CA LEU A 199 -3.44 3.70 -15.50
C LEU A 199 -4.05 3.85 -16.91
N GLN A 200 -5.30 3.43 -17.12
CA GLN A 200 -6.01 3.64 -18.38
C GLN A 200 -6.17 5.13 -18.68
N LYS A 201 -6.63 5.91 -17.69
CA LYS A 201 -6.83 7.36 -17.82
C LYS A 201 -5.51 8.10 -18.05
N LEU A 202 -4.47 7.79 -17.27
CA LEU A 202 -3.15 8.39 -17.42
C LEU A 202 -2.53 8.09 -18.80
N SER A 203 -2.71 6.87 -19.31
CA SER A 203 -2.21 6.46 -20.63
C SER A 203 -2.88 7.23 -21.78
N GLN A 204 -4.16 7.58 -21.62
CA GLN A 204 -4.89 8.44 -22.56
C GLN A 204 -4.45 9.90 -22.44
N ALA A 205 -4.40 10.44 -21.22
CA ALA A 205 -4.06 11.83 -20.96
C ALA A 205 -2.60 12.17 -21.33
N ARG A 206 -1.67 11.22 -21.12
CA ARG A 206 -0.21 11.39 -21.31
C ARG A 206 0.40 12.59 -20.58
N GLN A 207 -0.29 13.08 -19.55
CA GLN A 207 0.11 14.21 -18.71
C GLN A 207 -0.30 13.92 -17.26
N PRO A 208 0.30 14.62 -16.27
CA PRO A 208 -0.01 14.40 -14.87
C PRO A 208 -1.48 14.73 -14.57
N ILE A 209 -2.16 13.85 -13.84
CA ILE A 209 -3.51 14.10 -13.30
C ILE A 209 -3.35 14.59 -11.87
N LEU A 210 -3.87 15.77 -11.55
CA LEU A 210 -3.53 16.47 -10.30
C LEU A 210 -4.13 15.82 -9.04
N GLY A 211 -5.29 15.16 -9.15
CA GLY A 211 -6.05 14.68 -8.00
C GLY A 211 -6.59 15.82 -7.12
N VAL A 212 -7.03 15.48 -5.91
CA VAL A 212 -7.56 16.46 -4.94
C VAL A 212 -6.59 16.71 -3.79
N ILE A 213 -6.56 17.95 -3.31
CA ILE A 213 -5.71 18.38 -2.19
C ILE A 213 -6.24 17.76 -0.88
N GLN A 214 -5.33 17.32 -0.02
CA GLN A 214 -5.67 16.92 1.34
C GLN A 214 -5.77 18.17 2.23
N HIS A 215 -6.96 18.48 2.75
CA HIS A 215 -7.20 19.69 3.56
C HIS A 215 -6.92 19.53 5.06
N SER A 216 -6.84 18.29 5.56
CA SER A 216 -6.55 18.02 6.97
C SER A 216 -5.26 17.21 7.10
N LYS A 217 -4.71 17.20 8.32
CA LYS A 217 -3.51 16.45 8.66
C LYS A 217 -3.86 15.50 9.80
N GLY A 218 -4.47 14.37 9.45
CA GLY A 218 -4.81 13.29 10.38
C GLY A 218 -3.56 12.63 11.00
N THR A 219 -3.71 11.44 11.57
CA THR A 219 -2.66 10.83 12.40
C THR A 219 -1.60 10.12 11.56
N ASN A 220 -0.33 10.40 11.83
CA ASN A 220 0.80 9.67 11.25
C ASN A 220 1.32 8.62 12.24
N TYR A 221 1.05 7.36 11.96
CA TYR A 221 1.47 6.22 12.78
C TYR A 221 2.84 5.68 12.34
N ARG A 222 3.70 5.39 13.31
CA ARG A 222 5.03 4.81 13.11
C ARG A 222 5.04 3.34 13.47
N ALA A 223 5.94 2.56 12.87
CA ALA A 223 6.09 1.13 13.16
C ALA A 223 6.36 0.79 14.65
N LYS A 224 6.84 1.75 15.44
CA LYS A 224 7.03 1.61 16.89
C LYS A 224 5.74 1.78 17.70
N ASP A 225 4.74 2.47 17.15
CA ASP A 225 3.50 2.78 17.86
C ASP A 225 2.64 1.52 18.05
N ARG A 226 2.78 0.53 17.14
CA ARG A 226 2.19 -0.82 17.24
C ARG A 226 3.04 -1.70 18.15
N THR A 227 2.72 -1.64 19.43
CA THR A 227 3.37 -2.44 20.49
C THR A 227 2.87 -3.89 20.49
N VAL A 228 3.59 -4.77 21.19
CA VAL A 228 3.17 -6.16 21.41
C VAL A 228 1.82 -6.20 22.13
N GLN A 229 1.65 -5.37 23.18
CA GLN A 229 0.39 -5.26 23.93
C GLN A 229 -0.79 -4.95 23.00
N LYS A 230 -0.71 -3.89 22.18
CA LYS A 230 -1.81 -3.53 21.26
C LYS A 230 -2.11 -4.62 20.24
N SER A 231 -1.08 -5.32 19.77
CA SER A 231 -1.23 -6.44 18.83
C SER A 231 -1.93 -7.64 19.49
N LEU A 232 -1.60 -7.94 20.75
CA LEU A 232 -2.27 -8.98 21.53
C LEU A 232 -3.71 -8.59 21.85
N THR A 233 -3.97 -7.34 22.27
CA THR A 233 -5.33 -6.83 22.50
C THR A 233 -6.21 -7.04 21.28
N MET A 234 -5.69 -6.74 20.08
CA MET A 234 -6.44 -6.97 18.84
C MET A 234 -6.70 -8.47 18.57
N LEU A 235 -5.72 -9.35 18.80
CA LEU A 235 -5.90 -10.78 18.64
C LEU A 235 -6.94 -11.35 19.61
N PHE A 236 -6.88 -10.97 20.89
CA PHE A 236 -7.88 -11.36 21.89
C PHE A 236 -9.27 -10.86 21.54
N ARG A 237 -9.39 -9.62 21.04
CA ARG A 237 -10.66 -9.05 20.59
C ARG A 237 -11.30 -9.89 19.48
N ASN A 238 -10.49 -10.38 18.53
CA ASN A 238 -10.96 -11.22 17.44
C ASN A 238 -11.34 -12.65 17.92
N MET A 239 -10.72 -13.16 18.98
CA MET A 239 -11.04 -14.49 19.53
C MET A 239 -12.30 -14.50 20.42
N ILE A 240 -12.54 -13.44 21.18
CA ILE A 240 -13.61 -13.39 22.20
C ILE A 240 -14.98 -12.97 21.58
N GLY A 241 -15.06 -12.77 20.26
CA GLY A 241 -16.34 -12.62 19.53
C GLY A 241 -17.15 -11.35 19.83
N LYS A 242 -16.62 -10.38 20.59
CA LYS A 242 -17.35 -9.18 21.05
C LYS A 242 -17.12 -7.91 20.23
N ALA A 243 -16.44 -7.98 19.10
CA ALA A 243 -16.33 -6.85 18.17
C ALA A 243 -16.82 -7.30 16.79
N THR A 244 -18.14 -7.33 16.61
CA THR A 244 -18.74 -7.45 15.29
C THR A 244 -18.37 -6.20 14.49
N ILE A 245 -17.63 -6.39 13.40
CA ILE A 245 -17.39 -5.31 12.45
C ILE A 245 -18.75 -4.99 11.79
N PRO A 246 -19.15 -3.71 11.70
CA PRO A 246 -20.42 -3.36 11.06
C PRO A 246 -20.40 -3.74 9.58
N LEU A 247 -21.57 -4.06 9.05
CA LEU A 247 -21.74 -4.24 7.61
C LEU A 247 -21.49 -2.90 6.90
N GLN A 248 -20.67 -2.95 5.86
CA GLN A 248 -20.39 -1.80 5.02
C GLN A 248 -20.26 -2.28 3.58
N ASN A 249 -20.89 -1.57 2.64
CA ASN A 249 -20.69 -1.82 1.22
C ASN A 249 -19.32 -1.31 0.77
N GLN A 250 -18.77 -1.93 -0.28
CA GLN A 250 -17.56 -1.40 -0.88
C GLN A 250 -17.85 -0.09 -1.61
N LYS A 251 -16.83 0.78 -1.68
CA LYS A 251 -16.89 2.04 -2.40
C LYS A 251 -15.50 2.38 -2.95
N VAL A 252 -15.45 2.88 -4.17
CA VAL A 252 -14.24 3.52 -4.72
C VAL A 252 -14.57 4.96 -5.09
N GLU A 253 -13.79 5.88 -4.56
CA GLU A 253 -13.81 7.30 -4.93
C GLU A 253 -12.62 7.58 -5.84
N THR A 254 -12.85 8.14 -7.03
CA THR A 254 -11.80 8.53 -7.97
C THR A 254 -11.79 10.05 -8.18
N HIS A 255 -10.61 10.59 -8.43
CA HIS A 255 -10.36 12.02 -8.69
C HIS A 255 -9.51 12.21 -9.96
N PHE A 256 -9.70 11.30 -10.91
CA PHE A 256 -9.05 11.30 -12.23
C PHE A 256 -10.06 11.12 -13.38
N ASP A 257 -11.34 11.29 -13.06
CA ASP A 257 -12.45 11.34 -13.99
C ASP A 257 -13.01 12.77 -14.02
N GLU A 258 -13.55 13.23 -15.17
CA GLU A 258 -14.11 14.59 -15.33
C GLU A 258 -15.29 14.85 -14.39
N GLU A 259 -16.00 13.80 -13.97
CA GLU A 259 -16.93 13.78 -12.84
C GLU A 259 -16.45 12.72 -11.85
N SER A 260 -16.35 13.04 -10.56
CA SER A 260 -15.98 12.05 -9.53
C SER A 260 -17.08 11.00 -9.41
N ILE A 261 -16.85 9.80 -9.92
CA ILE A 261 -17.83 8.71 -9.85
C ILE A 261 -17.56 7.89 -8.59
N SER A 262 -18.53 7.88 -7.66
CA SER A 262 -18.56 6.83 -6.62
C SER A 262 -19.17 5.58 -7.23
N ILE A 263 -18.34 4.59 -7.53
CA ILE A 263 -18.84 3.30 -8.03
C ILE A 263 -19.22 2.46 -6.81
N PHE A 264 -20.52 2.25 -6.62
CA PHE A 264 -21.08 1.25 -5.73
C PHE A 264 -21.29 -0.02 -6.55
N ALA A 265 -20.82 -1.17 -6.05
CA ALA A 265 -21.13 -2.49 -6.59
C ALA A 265 -21.85 -3.31 -5.51
#